data_AF-A0ABD1UWD3-F1
#
_entry.id   AF-A0ABD1UWD3-F1
#
_cell.length_a   1.000
_cell.length_b   1.000
_cell.length_c   1.000
_cell.angle_alpha   90.00
_cell.angle_beta   90.00
_cell.angle_gamma   90.00
#
_symmetry.space_group_name_H-M   'P 1'
#
loop_
_entity.id
_entity.type
_entity.pdbx_description
1 polymer ?
#
loop_
_entity_poly.entity_id
_entity_poly.type
_entity_poly.pdbx_seq_one_letter_code
_entity_poly.pdbx_strand_id
1 'polypeptide(L)'
;MLVEEAETAIHDLELTKKKIKTAFQNDDDTIKDMDNFLEQVTWIHGSLSELKTELRAPTNDQDKLKSDMENSKANMAEFLKKYDHTNQVQKVTAKALEEANTKRGRLVDKIAKLDDVVDSLKAEYSGLKAKNLELKRGTKEVVKVGVENFRNQFWYTQDYKNIKTFFVNFHARQVLSEQKELHPTLDLSANEAEYPALEEADEDRATGVKASAQPNVDRA
;
A
#
# COMPACT_ATOMS: atom_id res chain seq x y z
N MET A 1 -83.48 28.86 -122.20
CA MET A 1 -83.98 28.38 -120.89
C MET A 1 -83.29 27.10 -120.43
N LEU A 2 -83.45 25.95 -121.09
CA LEU A 2 -82.90 24.67 -120.57
C LEU A 2 -81.35 24.58 -120.49
N VAL A 3 -80.60 25.36 -121.29
CA VAL A 3 -79.12 25.34 -121.28
C VAL A 3 -78.53 26.21 -120.17
N GLU A 4 -79.08 27.40 -119.93
CA GLU A 4 -78.64 28.29 -118.84
C GLU A 4 -78.90 27.68 -117.46
N GLU A 5 -80.01 26.94 -117.30
CA GLU A 5 -80.32 26.21 -116.07
C GLU A 5 -79.31 25.08 -115.82
N ALA A 6 -78.84 24.41 -116.86
CA ALA A 6 -77.84 23.35 -116.76
C ALA A 6 -76.44 23.90 -116.42
N GLU A 7 -76.04 25.02 -117.01
CA GLU A 7 -74.76 25.69 -116.71
C GLU A 7 -74.71 26.23 -115.28
N THR A 8 -75.83 26.79 -114.80
CA THR A 8 -75.97 27.25 -113.42
C THR A 8 -75.87 26.07 -112.44
N ALA A 9 -76.54 24.95 -112.73
CA ALA A 9 -76.48 23.75 -111.90
C ALA A 9 -75.07 23.13 -111.85
N ILE A 10 -74.32 23.15 -112.95
CA ILE A 10 -72.93 22.67 -112.99
C ILE A 10 -72.03 23.58 -112.13
N HIS A 11 -72.19 24.89 -112.24
CA HIS A 11 -71.42 25.84 -111.44
C HIS A 11 -71.66 25.66 -109.93
N ASP A 12 -72.91 25.48 -109.52
CA ASP A 12 -73.27 25.26 -108.11
C ASP A 12 -72.72 23.92 -107.57
N LEU A 13 -72.66 22.88 -108.40
CA LEU A 13 -72.05 21.60 -108.04
C LEU A 13 -70.54 21.71 -107.86
N GLU A 14 -69.84 22.46 -108.72
CA GLU A 14 -68.40 22.71 -108.57
C GLU A 14 -68.10 23.52 -107.31
N LEU A 15 -68.94 24.51 -107.01
CA LEU A 15 -68.81 25.33 -105.82
C LEU A 15 -69.05 24.52 -104.54
N THR A 16 -70.03 23.61 -104.57
CA THR A 16 -70.33 22.67 -103.48
C THR A 16 -69.19 21.67 -103.29
N LYS A 17 -68.65 21.10 -104.37
CA LYS A 17 -67.48 20.20 -104.34
C LYS A 17 -66.25 20.88 -103.72
N LYS A 18 -66.01 22.16 -104.04
CA LYS A 18 -64.90 22.94 -103.46
C LYS A 18 -65.11 23.17 -101.95
N LYS A 19 -66.32 23.53 -101.53
CA LYS A 19 -66.67 23.70 -100.10
C LYS A 19 -66.49 22.40 -99.32
N ILE A 20 -66.93 21.26 -99.86
CA ILE A 20 -66.76 19.94 -99.25
C ILE A 20 -65.27 19.59 -99.12
N LYS A 21 -64.47 19.83 -100.17
CA LYS A 21 -63.03 19.57 -100.14
C LYS A 21 -62.31 20.41 -99.07
N THR A 22 -62.63 21.70 -98.99
CA THR A 22 -62.06 22.59 -97.97
C THR A 22 -62.51 22.21 -96.55
N ALA A 23 -63.76 21.82 -96.36
CA ALA A 23 -64.25 21.32 -95.06
C ALA A 23 -63.48 20.07 -94.62
N PHE A 24 -63.33 19.07 -95.50
CA PHE A 24 -62.56 17.86 -95.19
C PHE A 24 -61.07 18.12 -94.93
N GLN A 25 -60.45 19.11 -95.59
CA GLN A 25 -59.05 19.47 -95.33
C GLN A 25 -58.87 20.20 -94.00
N ASN A 26 -59.78 21.10 -93.64
CA ASN A 26 -59.75 21.76 -92.33
C ASN A 26 -59.94 20.77 -91.17
N ASP A 27 -60.81 19.76 -91.36
CA ASP A 27 -61.01 18.69 -90.38
C ASP A 27 -59.75 17.80 -90.24
N ASP A 28 -59.09 17.44 -91.35
CA ASP A 28 -57.84 16.67 -91.37
C ASP A 28 -56.68 17.43 -90.70
N ASP A 29 -56.58 18.74 -90.91
CA ASP A 29 -55.59 19.60 -90.26
C ASP A 29 -55.88 19.75 -88.75
N THR A 30 -57.16 19.86 -88.37
CA THR A 30 -57.57 19.89 -86.94
C THR A 30 -57.26 18.57 -86.24
N ILE A 31 -57.46 17.43 -86.91
CA ILE A 31 -57.11 16.10 -86.37
C ILE A 31 -55.60 15.98 -86.16
N LYS A 32 -54.78 16.44 -87.11
CA LYS A 32 -53.32 16.45 -86.94
C LYS A 32 -52.86 17.34 -85.78
N ASP A 33 -53.48 18.50 -85.60
CA ASP A 33 -53.18 19.38 -84.47
C ASP A 33 -53.57 18.74 -83.13
N MET A 34 -54.70 18.00 -83.09
CA MET A 34 -55.11 17.24 -81.91
C MET A 34 -54.15 16.08 -81.61
N ASP A 35 -53.68 15.35 -82.62
CA ASP A 35 -52.71 14.26 -82.46
C ASP A 35 -51.37 14.81 -81.93
N ASN A 36 -50.87 15.90 -82.51
CA ASN A 36 -49.66 16.58 -82.03
C ASN A 36 -49.83 17.10 -80.59
N PHE A 37 -51.00 17.62 -80.24
CA PHE A 37 -51.30 18.03 -78.86
C PHE A 37 -51.33 16.82 -77.90
N LEU A 38 -51.92 15.69 -78.32
CA LEU A 38 -51.93 14.45 -77.52
C LEU A 38 -50.53 13.89 -77.31
N GLU A 39 -49.66 13.94 -78.32
CA GLU A 39 -48.26 13.55 -78.21
C GLU A 39 -47.53 14.44 -77.19
N GLN A 40 -47.72 15.76 -77.26
CA GLN A 40 -47.14 16.70 -76.30
C GLN A 40 -47.64 16.45 -74.87
N VAL A 41 -48.94 16.24 -74.67
CA VAL A 41 -49.52 15.92 -73.35
C VAL A 41 -48.96 14.61 -72.80
N THR A 42 -48.79 13.61 -73.65
CA THR A 42 -48.21 12.30 -73.26
C THR A 42 -46.74 12.46 -72.84
N TRP A 43 -45.96 13.23 -73.60
CA TRP A 43 -44.57 13.54 -73.26
C TRP A 43 -44.45 14.30 -71.93
N ILE A 44 -45.26 15.35 -71.73
CA ILE A 44 -45.30 16.12 -70.47
C ILE A 44 -45.66 15.21 -69.29
N HIS A 45 -46.64 14.32 -69.46
CA HIS A 45 -47.02 13.37 -68.42
C HIS A 45 -45.89 12.42 -68.06
N GLY A 46 -45.15 11.91 -69.05
CA GLY A 46 -43.95 11.10 -68.87
C GLY A 46 -42.87 11.84 -68.07
N SER A 47 -42.49 13.05 -68.52
CA SER A 47 -41.46 13.85 -67.84
C SER A 47 -41.86 14.28 -66.42
N LEU A 48 -43.15 14.54 -66.16
CA LEU A 48 -43.62 14.83 -64.80
C LEU A 48 -43.51 13.61 -63.89
N SER A 49 -43.78 12.41 -64.42
CA SER A 49 -43.62 11.15 -63.69
C SER A 49 -42.14 10.91 -63.34
N GLU A 50 -41.24 11.12 -64.30
CA GLU A 50 -39.79 11.02 -64.10
C GLU A 50 -39.29 12.02 -63.03
N LEU A 51 -39.64 13.30 -63.15
CA LEU A 51 -39.27 14.32 -62.15
C LEU A 51 -39.81 13.99 -60.74
N LYS A 52 -41.02 13.41 -60.65
CA LYS A 52 -41.57 12.97 -59.37
C LYS A 52 -40.77 11.82 -58.77
N THR A 53 -40.28 10.89 -59.59
CA THR A 53 -39.39 9.82 -59.11
C THR A 53 -38.01 10.35 -58.72
N GLU A 54 -37.46 11.26 -59.51
CA GLU A 54 -36.17 11.91 -59.24
C GLU A 54 -36.22 12.75 -57.96
N LEU A 55 -37.32 13.44 -57.65
CA LEU A 55 -37.47 14.22 -56.42
C LEU A 55 -37.62 13.33 -55.17
N ARG A 56 -38.16 12.12 -55.34
CA ARG A 56 -38.39 11.18 -54.23
C ARG A 56 -37.08 10.65 -53.65
N ALA A 57 -36.07 10.42 -54.48
CA ALA A 57 -34.78 9.90 -54.02
C ALA A 57 -34.03 10.88 -53.09
N PRO A 58 -33.78 12.15 -53.45
CA PRO A 58 -33.19 13.15 -52.57
C PRO A 58 -34.01 13.40 -51.30
N THR A 59 -35.35 13.32 -51.37
CA THR A 59 -36.20 13.47 -50.19
C THR A 59 -35.97 12.33 -49.19
N ASN A 60 -35.92 11.09 -49.66
CA ASN A 60 -35.61 9.94 -48.82
C ASN A 60 -34.19 10.03 -48.23
N ASP A 61 -33.22 10.48 -49.03
CA ASP A 61 -31.84 10.67 -48.57
C ASP A 61 -31.73 11.77 -47.51
N GLN A 62 -32.50 12.86 -47.66
CA GLN A 62 -32.57 13.93 -46.69
C GLN A 62 -33.16 13.46 -45.35
N ASP A 63 -34.24 12.66 -45.39
CA ASP A 63 -34.84 12.10 -44.17
C ASP A 63 -33.88 11.13 -43.46
N LYS A 64 -33.16 10.30 -44.24
CA LYS A 64 -32.12 9.43 -43.71
C LYS A 64 -30.99 10.21 -43.06
N LEU A 65 -30.45 11.22 -43.75
CA LEU A 65 -29.39 12.10 -43.22
C LEU A 65 -29.82 12.81 -41.94
N LYS A 66 -31.08 13.24 -41.86
CA LYS A 66 -31.63 13.86 -40.66
C LYS A 66 -31.68 12.87 -39.49
N SER A 67 -32.10 11.63 -39.75
CA SER A 67 -32.08 10.57 -38.74
C SER A 67 -30.65 10.24 -38.28
N ASP A 68 -29.71 10.10 -39.21
CA ASP A 68 -28.31 9.83 -38.91
C ASP A 68 -27.66 10.96 -38.12
N MET A 69 -28.00 12.22 -38.43
CA MET A 69 -27.53 13.40 -37.69
C MET A 69 -28.02 13.40 -36.24
N GLU A 70 -29.31 13.12 -36.01
CA GLU A 70 -29.85 13.06 -34.64
C GLU A 70 -29.24 11.89 -33.85
N ASN A 71 -29.05 10.74 -34.48
CA ASN A 71 -28.35 9.60 -33.87
C ASN A 71 -26.90 9.94 -33.52
N SER A 72 -26.18 10.59 -34.43
CA SER A 72 -24.80 11.05 -34.21
C SER A 72 -24.73 12.05 -33.05
N LYS A 73 -25.67 12.99 -32.98
CA LYS A 73 -25.78 13.97 -31.89
C LYS A 73 -26.03 13.30 -30.54
N ALA A 74 -26.91 12.30 -30.49
CA ALA A 74 -27.15 11.50 -29.28
C ALA A 74 -25.88 10.73 -28.84
N ASN A 75 -25.19 10.10 -29.79
CA ASN A 75 -23.94 9.38 -29.53
C ASN A 75 -22.83 10.31 -29.04
N MET A 76 -22.69 11.52 -29.61
CA MET A 76 -21.73 12.52 -29.16
C MET A 76 -22.05 13.00 -27.74
N ALA A 77 -23.33 13.21 -27.41
CA ALA A 77 -23.73 13.59 -26.06
C ALA A 77 -23.39 12.50 -25.03
N GLU A 78 -23.63 11.22 -25.37
CA GLU A 78 -23.24 10.10 -24.50
C GLU A 78 -21.72 9.99 -24.35
N PHE A 79 -20.98 10.16 -25.44
CA PHE A 79 -19.52 10.16 -25.41
C PHE A 79 -18.96 11.27 -24.53
N LEU A 80 -19.45 12.51 -24.65
CA LEU A 80 -19.05 13.63 -23.82
C LEU A 80 -19.32 13.35 -22.33
N LYS A 81 -20.47 12.77 -22.01
CA LYS A 81 -20.78 12.38 -20.62
C LYS A 81 -19.79 11.35 -20.07
N LYS A 82 -19.42 10.34 -20.87
CA LYS A 82 -18.41 9.34 -20.48
C LYS A 82 -17.02 9.95 -20.34
N TYR A 83 -16.67 10.87 -21.24
CA TYR A 83 -15.40 11.59 -21.19
C TYR A 83 -15.29 12.46 -19.93
N ASP A 84 -16.31 13.24 -19.62
CA ASP A 84 -16.35 14.08 -18.43
C ASP A 84 -16.26 13.26 -17.14
N HIS A 85 -17.00 12.15 -17.07
CA HIS A 85 -16.91 11.23 -15.95
C HIS A 85 -15.49 10.66 -15.79
N THR A 86 -14.87 10.20 -16.88
CA THR A 86 -13.51 9.66 -16.86
C THR A 86 -12.49 10.72 -16.43
N ASN A 87 -12.62 11.94 -16.93
CA ASN A 87 -11.77 13.07 -16.54
C ASN A 87 -11.91 13.42 -15.05
N GLN A 88 -13.12 13.39 -14.50
CA GLN A 88 -13.34 13.56 -13.06
C GLN A 88 -12.67 12.46 -12.24
N VAL A 89 -12.84 11.19 -12.64
CA VAL A 89 -12.18 10.06 -11.99
C VAL A 89 -10.67 10.22 -12.03
N GLN A 90 -10.09 10.55 -13.19
CA GLN A 90 -8.65 10.79 -13.33
C GLN A 90 -8.14 11.90 -12.41
N LYS A 91 -8.88 13.00 -12.27
CA LYS A 91 -8.51 14.10 -11.34
C LYS A 91 -8.51 13.63 -9.88
N VAL A 92 -9.54 12.89 -9.46
CA VAL A 92 -9.62 12.34 -8.09
C VAL A 92 -8.49 11.34 -7.84
N THR A 93 -8.23 10.44 -8.79
CA THR A 93 -7.13 9.47 -8.69
C THR A 93 -5.77 10.16 -8.64
N ALA A 94 -5.54 11.18 -9.46
CA ALA A 94 -4.29 11.95 -9.45
C ALA A 94 -4.05 12.62 -8.10
N LYS A 95 -5.09 13.27 -7.53
CA LYS A 95 -5.00 13.89 -6.21
C LYS A 95 -4.72 12.87 -5.10
N ALA A 96 -5.42 11.73 -5.12
CA ALA A 96 -5.18 10.66 -4.15
C ALA A 96 -3.75 10.10 -4.24
N LEU A 97 -3.21 9.99 -5.47
CA LEU A 97 -1.84 9.55 -5.70
C LEU A 97 -0.81 10.57 -5.18
N GLU A 98 -1.06 11.86 -5.35
CA GLU A 98 -0.22 12.94 -4.82
C GLU A 98 -0.19 12.94 -3.28
N GLU A 99 -1.36 12.78 -2.64
CA GLU A 99 -1.48 12.67 -1.19
C GLU A 99 -0.76 11.42 -0.65
N ALA A 100 -0.92 10.27 -1.32
CA ALA A 100 -0.24 9.03 -0.97
C ALA A 100 1.29 9.15 -1.11
N ASN A 101 1.77 9.77 -2.18
CA ASN A 101 3.19 10.01 -2.39
C ASN A 101 3.78 10.97 -1.35
N THR A 102 3.05 12.02 -0.98
CA THR A 102 3.45 12.93 0.09
C THR A 102 3.54 12.20 1.43
N LYS A 103 2.56 11.35 1.75
CA LYS A 103 2.59 10.52 2.97
C LYS A 103 3.75 9.53 2.95
N ARG A 104 4.02 8.90 1.80
CA ARG A 104 5.16 8.00 1.61
C ARG A 104 6.49 8.72 1.87
N GLY A 105 6.69 9.91 1.31
CA GLY A 105 7.88 10.73 1.57
C GLY A 105 8.10 11.00 3.06
N ARG A 106 7.04 11.45 3.76
CA ARG A 106 7.11 11.68 5.23
C ARG A 106 7.44 10.42 6.02
N LEU A 107 6.99 9.25 5.58
CA LEU A 107 7.31 7.98 6.24
C LEU A 107 8.77 7.58 6.01
N VAL A 108 9.29 7.78 4.79
CA VAL A 108 10.71 7.54 4.48
C VAL A 108 11.60 8.43 5.36
N ASP A 109 11.27 9.72 5.51
CA ASP A 109 12.03 10.61 6.40
C ASP A 109 12.00 10.17 7.86
N LYS A 110 10.85 9.64 8.33
CA LYS A 110 10.72 9.11 9.69
C LYS A 110 11.54 7.83 9.88
N ILE A 111 11.58 6.95 8.89
CA ILE A 111 12.38 5.72 8.93
C ILE A 111 13.86 6.09 9.01
N ALA A 112 14.35 7.00 8.18
CA ALA A 112 15.74 7.45 8.24
C ALA A 112 16.12 7.99 9.63
N LYS A 113 15.26 8.81 10.25
CA LYS A 113 15.47 9.29 11.62
C LYS A 113 15.48 8.18 12.66
N LEU A 114 14.64 7.15 12.48
CA LEU A 114 14.63 5.99 13.38
C LEU A 114 15.89 5.16 13.23
N ASP A 115 16.41 4.99 12.02
CA ASP A 115 17.67 4.29 11.76
C ASP A 115 18.84 5.00 12.47
N ASP A 116 18.92 6.33 12.38
CA ASP A 116 19.92 7.13 13.10
C ASP A 116 19.85 6.93 14.62
N VAL A 117 18.62 6.94 15.18
CA VAL A 117 18.38 6.70 16.62
C VAL A 117 18.81 5.29 17.03
N VAL A 118 18.46 4.29 16.21
CA VAL A 118 18.83 2.90 16.47
C VAL A 118 20.34 2.72 16.46
N ASP A 119 21.06 3.34 15.53
CA ASP A 119 22.52 3.24 15.46
C ASP A 119 23.20 3.97 16.62
N SER A 120 22.66 5.12 17.05
CA SER A 120 23.09 5.79 18.30
C SER A 120 22.92 4.89 19.52
N LEU A 121 21.74 4.26 19.67
CA LEU A 121 21.47 3.35 20.80
C LEU A 121 22.37 2.12 20.79
N LYS A 122 22.69 1.56 19.61
CA LYS A 122 23.66 0.45 19.50
C LYS A 122 25.05 0.88 19.97
N ALA A 123 25.49 2.09 19.62
CA ALA A 123 26.77 2.63 20.06
C ALA A 123 26.80 2.83 21.59
N GLU A 124 25.75 3.44 22.15
CA GLU A 124 25.61 3.63 23.60
C GLU A 124 25.59 2.29 24.35
N TYR A 125 24.80 1.33 23.88
CA TYR A 125 24.73 0.00 24.49
C TYR A 125 26.09 -0.71 24.48
N SER A 126 26.83 -0.61 23.38
CA SER A 126 28.17 -1.19 23.28
C SER A 126 29.14 -0.53 24.26
N GLY A 127 29.08 0.80 24.42
CA GLY A 127 29.87 1.53 25.41
C GLY A 127 29.51 1.15 26.86
N LEU A 128 28.23 1.04 27.19
CA LEU A 128 27.77 0.59 28.51
C LEU A 128 28.20 -0.85 28.82
N LYS A 129 28.11 -1.74 27.83
CA LYS A 129 28.57 -3.12 27.95
C LYS A 129 30.07 -3.20 28.25
N ALA A 130 30.88 -2.37 27.57
CA ALA A 130 32.32 -2.29 27.82
C ALA A 130 32.61 -1.78 29.25
N LYS A 131 31.98 -0.69 29.68
CA LYS A 131 32.11 -0.15 31.04
C LYS A 131 31.71 -1.17 32.12
N ASN A 132 30.63 -1.92 31.90
CA ASN A 132 30.20 -2.97 32.84
C ASN A 132 31.26 -4.07 32.96
N LEU A 133 31.89 -4.47 31.85
CA LEU A 133 32.94 -5.47 31.85
C LEU A 133 34.20 -4.98 32.59
N GLU A 134 34.60 -3.73 32.36
CA GLU A 134 35.71 -3.10 33.11
C GLU A 134 35.42 -3.03 34.60
N LEU A 135 34.21 -2.62 34.99
CA LEU A 135 33.81 -2.53 36.38
C LEU A 135 33.84 -3.91 37.06
N LYS A 136 33.32 -4.96 36.38
CA LYS A 136 33.41 -6.34 36.87
C LYS A 136 34.86 -6.81 37.04
N ARG A 137 35.75 -6.47 36.11
CA ARG A 137 37.18 -6.79 36.22
C ARG A 137 37.82 -6.05 37.40
N GLY A 138 37.56 -4.75 37.52
CA GLY A 138 38.04 -3.92 38.63
C GLY A 138 37.57 -4.46 39.99
N THR A 139 36.28 -4.77 40.12
CA THR A 139 35.73 -5.39 41.34
C THR A 139 36.42 -6.71 41.66
N LYS A 140 36.62 -7.59 40.66
CA LYS A 140 37.31 -8.86 40.87
C LYS A 140 38.74 -8.67 41.37
N GLU A 141 39.47 -7.69 40.82
CA GLU A 141 40.84 -7.42 41.25
C GLU A 141 40.90 -6.81 42.65
N VAL A 142 40.02 -5.85 42.96
CA VAL A 142 39.91 -5.27 44.31
C VAL A 142 39.57 -6.34 45.34
N VAL A 143 38.62 -7.23 45.04
CA VAL A 143 38.27 -8.35 45.92
C VAL A 143 39.45 -9.30 46.09
N LYS A 144 40.16 -9.64 45.00
CA LYS A 144 41.34 -10.50 45.07
C LYS A 144 42.44 -9.89 45.95
N VAL A 145 42.79 -8.62 45.73
CA VAL A 145 43.77 -7.89 46.56
C VAL A 145 43.32 -7.81 48.01
N GLY A 146 42.03 -7.56 48.25
CA GLY A 146 41.45 -7.54 49.60
C GLY A 146 41.57 -8.89 50.32
N VAL A 147 41.23 -10.00 49.64
CA VAL A 147 41.39 -11.36 50.17
C VAL A 147 42.86 -11.70 50.40
N GLU A 148 43.74 -11.32 49.48
CA GLU A 148 45.19 -11.52 49.59
C GLU A 148 45.77 -10.77 50.80
N ASN A 149 45.39 -9.51 50.98
CA ASN A 149 45.80 -8.69 52.12
C ASN A 149 45.25 -9.24 53.43
N PHE A 150 43.96 -9.58 53.48
CA PHE A 150 43.35 -10.20 54.66
C PHE A 150 44.07 -11.49 55.02
N ARG A 151 44.27 -12.38 54.04
CA ARG A 151 45.00 -13.63 54.20
C ARG A 151 46.40 -13.39 54.77
N ASN A 152 47.17 -12.50 54.14
CA ASN A 152 48.53 -12.19 54.55
C ASN A 152 48.58 -11.61 55.97
N GLN A 153 47.61 -10.82 56.39
CA GLN A 153 47.55 -10.32 57.77
C GLN A 153 47.08 -11.40 58.76
N PHE A 154 46.08 -12.19 58.38
CA PHE A 154 45.43 -13.18 59.22
C PHE A 154 46.37 -14.29 59.70
N TRP A 155 47.22 -14.85 58.83
CA TRP A 155 48.14 -15.93 59.23
C TRP A 155 49.13 -15.52 60.33
N TYR A 156 49.40 -14.22 60.47
CA TYR A 156 50.32 -13.71 61.47
C TYR A 156 49.62 -13.13 62.71
N THR A 157 48.28 -13.13 62.75
CA THR A 157 47.56 -12.68 63.94
C THR A 157 47.72 -13.67 65.08
N GLN A 158 47.62 -13.15 66.29
CA GLN A 158 47.56 -13.98 67.48
C GLN A 158 46.34 -14.91 67.43
N ASP A 159 45.22 -14.49 66.83
CA ASP A 159 44.02 -15.30 66.70
C ASP A 159 44.23 -16.55 65.84
N TYR A 160 44.91 -16.45 64.69
CA TYR A 160 45.24 -17.64 63.90
C TYR A 160 46.16 -18.59 64.66
N LYS A 161 47.19 -18.05 65.35
CA LYS A 161 48.08 -18.86 66.19
C LYS A 161 47.31 -19.56 67.31
N ASN A 162 46.40 -18.85 67.97
CA ASN A 162 45.55 -19.39 69.04
C ASN A 162 44.65 -20.51 68.51
N ILE A 163 43.98 -20.29 67.37
CA ILE A 163 43.12 -21.31 66.72
C ILE A 163 43.95 -22.53 66.31
N LYS A 164 45.14 -22.32 65.72
CA LYS A 164 46.03 -23.43 65.33
C LYS A 164 46.48 -24.24 66.55
N THR A 165 46.92 -23.57 67.62
CA THR A 165 47.32 -24.23 68.87
C THR A 165 46.15 -24.98 69.52
N PHE A 166 44.95 -24.39 69.49
CA PHE A 166 43.73 -25.05 69.98
C PHE A 166 43.51 -26.40 69.29
N PHE A 167 43.48 -26.44 67.96
CA PHE A 167 43.22 -27.68 67.22
C PHE A 167 44.33 -28.73 67.40
N VAL A 168 45.59 -28.30 67.47
CA VAL A 168 46.73 -29.19 67.73
C VAL A 168 46.60 -29.84 69.11
N ASN A 169 46.33 -29.04 70.16
CA ASN A 169 46.19 -29.56 71.51
C ASN A 169 44.94 -30.44 71.67
N PHE A 170 43.82 -30.06 71.02
CA PHE A 170 42.58 -30.84 71.02
C PHE A 170 42.79 -32.24 70.43
N HIS A 171 43.39 -32.34 69.24
CA HIS A 171 43.64 -33.64 68.61
C HIS A 171 44.68 -34.47 69.35
N ALA A 172 45.76 -33.85 69.83
CA ALA A 172 46.76 -34.55 70.64
C ALA A 172 46.13 -35.16 71.90
N ARG A 173 45.21 -34.43 72.56
CA ARG A 173 44.47 -34.96 73.71
C ARG A 173 43.51 -36.07 73.38
N GLN A 174 42.80 -35.97 72.26
CA GLN A 174 41.93 -37.06 71.82
C GLN A 174 42.73 -38.35 71.64
N VAL A 175 43.87 -38.28 70.94
CA VAL A 175 44.76 -39.42 70.74
C VAL A 175 45.33 -39.93 72.06
N LEU A 176 45.76 -39.05 72.96
CA LEU A 176 46.27 -39.47 74.28
C LEU A 176 45.18 -40.15 75.12
N SER A 177 43.94 -39.68 75.06
CA SER A 177 42.79 -40.30 75.73
C SER A 177 42.52 -41.71 75.18
N GLU A 178 42.47 -41.86 73.85
CA GLU A 178 42.31 -43.16 73.18
C GLU A 178 43.45 -44.14 73.53
N GLN A 179 44.69 -43.65 73.59
CA GLN A 179 45.84 -44.46 74.00
C GLN A 179 45.78 -44.89 75.46
N LYS A 180 45.28 -44.03 76.36
CA LYS A 180 45.10 -44.35 77.78
C LYS A 180 43.98 -45.37 78.01
N GLU A 181 42.94 -45.34 77.19
CA GLU A 181 41.87 -46.36 77.20
C GLU A 181 42.39 -47.73 76.73
N LEU A 182 43.19 -47.76 75.66
CA LEU A 182 43.77 -48.99 75.13
C LEU A 182 44.90 -49.55 76.00
N HIS A 183 45.67 -48.69 76.65
CA HIS A 183 46.84 -49.06 77.47
C HIS A 183 46.84 -48.33 78.83
N PRO A 184 46.01 -48.79 79.79
CA PRO A 184 45.77 -48.06 81.05
C PRO A 184 47.00 -47.91 81.97
N THR A 185 48.03 -48.73 81.78
CA THR A 185 49.26 -48.73 82.58
C THR A 185 50.39 -47.93 81.95
N LEU A 186 50.19 -47.38 80.74
CA LEU A 186 51.18 -46.55 80.07
C LEU A 186 51.18 -45.15 80.68
N ASP A 187 52.33 -44.71 81.19
CA ASP A 187 52.47 -43.35 81.71
C ASP A 187 52.60 -42.35 80.55
N LEU A 188 51.53 -41.60 80.32
CA LEU A 188 51.44 -40.56 79.29
C LEU A 188 51.59 -39.15 79.88
N SER A 189 51.94 -39.03 81.17
CA SER A 189 51.94 -37.75 81.89
C SER A 189 52.87 -36.71 81.25
N ALA A 190 54.00 -37.13 80.69
CA ALA A 190 54.92 -36.25 79.97
C ALA A 190 54.29 -35.69 78.67
N ASN A 191 53.54 -36.52 77.95
CA ASN A 191 52.87 -36.11 76.71
C ASN A 191 51.63 -35.25 77.01
N GLU A 192 50.90 -35.55 78.08
CA GLU A 192 49.77 -34.74 78.56
C GLU A 192 50.21 -33.35 79.04
N ALA A 193 51.44 -33.21 79.54
CA ALA A 193 52.05 -31.94 79.93
C ALA A 193 52.48 -31.08 78.72
N GLU A 194 52.90 -31.71 77.61
CA GLU A 194 53.26 -31.01 76.36
C GLU A 194 52.02 -30.45 75.65
N TYR A 195 50.86 -31.10 75.81
CA TYR A 195 49.57 -30.70 75.24
C TYR A 195 48.57 -30.35 76.36
N PRO A 196 48.69 -29.16 76.98
CA PRO A 196 47.88 -28.78 78.14
C PRO A 196 46.39 -28.71 77.82
N ALA A 197 45.58 -28.80 78.86
CA ALA A 197 44.13 -28.71 78.74
C ALA A 197 43.80 -27.35 78.19
N LEU A 198 42.91 -27.32 77.21
CA LEU A 198 42.33 -26.07 76.78
C LEU A 198 41.49 -25.58 77.97
N GLU A 199 41.90 -24.48 78.59
CA GLU A 199 41.03 -23.76 79.52
C GLU A 199 39.73 -23.48 78.75
N GLU A 200 38.58 -23.86 79.33
CA GLU A 200 37.27 -23.48 78.79
C GLU A 200 37.31 -21.98 78.54
N ALA A 201 37.31 -21.57 77.28
CA ALA A 201 37.25 -20.17 76.95
C ALA A 201 35.92 -19.66 77.52
N ASP A 202 35.99 -18.70 78.45
CA ASP A 202 34.83 -17.99 78.98
C ASP A 202 33.86 -17.67 77.83
N GLU A 203 32.66 -18.26 77.87
CA GLU A 203 31.60 -18.13 76.85
C GLU A 203 31.18 -16.66 76.59
N ASP A 204 31.63 -15.72 77.43
CA ASP A 204 31.23 -14.31 77.40
C ASP A 204 31.85 -13.45 76.28
N ARG A 205 32.83 -13.95 75.50
CA ARG A 205 33.38 -13.17 74.36
C ARG A 205 32.63 -13.35 73.03
N ALA A 206 31.68 -14.28 72.93
CA ALA A 206 30.94 -14.57 71.69
C ALA A 206 29.83 -13.55 71.35
N THR A 207 29.45 -12.64 72.26
CA THR A 207 28.31 -11.70 72.07
C THR A 207 28.73 -10.23 71.84
N GLY A 208 30.03 -9.96 71.69
CA GLY A 208 30.59 -8.60 71.63
C GLY A 208 30.44 -7.83 70.31
N VAL A 209 29.64 -8.28 69.34
CA VAL A 209 29.32 -7.46 68.16
C VAL A 209 28.19 -6.50 68.52
N LYS A 210 28.55 -5.36 69.12
CA LYS A 210 27.68 -4.18 69.08
C LYS A 210 27.48 -3.79 67.62
N ALA A 211 26.27 -4.03 67.11
CA ALA A 211 25.78 -3.45 65.87
C ALA A 211 25.85 -1.92 65.99
N SER A 212 26.94 -1.32 65.50
CA SER A 212 27.00 0.12 65.28
C SER A 212 26.16 0.45 64.05
N ALA A 213 25.17 1.30 64.28
CA ALA A 213 24.18 1.78 63.34
C ALA A 213 24.78 2.44 62.07
N GLN A 214 24.12 2.13 60.94
CA GLN A 214 23.83 2.90 59.71
C GLN A 214 24.86 3.86 59.08
N PRO A 215 24.82 3.94 57.73
CA PRO A 215 24.34 5.18 57.11
C PRO A 215 23.19 4.88 56.13
N ASN A 216 21.99 5.40 56.40
CA ASN A 216 21.49 6.67 55.86
C ASN A 216 21.54 6.72 54.32
N VAL A 217 20.55 6.09 53.69
CA VAL A 217 20.25 6.28 52.26
C VAL A 217 19.29 7.45 52.17
N ASP A 218 19.87 8.65 52.09
CA ASP A 218 19.21 9.83 51.54
C ASP A 218 20.29 10.82 51.10
N ARG A 219 20.47 10.93 49.78
CA ARG A 219 20.72 12.20 49.07
C ARG A 219 20.84 12.01 47.56
N ALA A 220 19.91 12.69 46.89
CA ALA A 220 19.98 13.35 45.58
C ALA A 220 20.19 12.49 44.32
#